data_AF-A0A2T6J1L3-F1
#
_entry.id   AF-A0A2T6J1L3-F1
#
_cell.length_a   1.000
_cell.length_b   1.000
_cell.length_c   1.000
_cell.angle_alpha   90.00
_cell.angle_beta   90.00
_cell.angle_gamma   90.00
#
_symmetry.space_group_name_H-M   'P 1'
#
loop_
_entity.id
_entity.type
_entity.pdbx_description
1 polymer ?
#
loop_
_entity_poly.entity_id
_entity_poly.type
_entity_poly.pdbx_seq_one_letter_code
_entity_poly.pdbx_strand_id
1 'polypeptide(L)'
;AHFNRTPLPSDLIADQKVLLEPSIRLLHALVDVISSNGWLVPALSAMEICQAVVQAMTTAALGGGNATQCSALKQLPHFTDELVEQAKEMGVDDIFDLMNMDEKEREKLLKPLTPSQLKDVAKASNRYPVVNVEFQVSKKDDVLPNENLQCTVTLERDCAEETSGAVYAPYFPREKEEQWWLVVGRASSNSLAAIKRLSLNKPTTTVTLSFEAPETDGKHSYVLYLMGDSYVGGDQEYKFDVRVRS
;
A
#
# COMPACT_ATOMS: atom_id res chain seq x y z
N ALA A 1 12.67 4.70 -16.91
CA ALA A 1 11.70 5.33 -17.83
C ALA A 1 10.28 5.27 -17.28
N HIS A 2 9.71 4.08 -17.04
CA HIS A 2 8.34 3.91 -16.50
C HIS A 2 8.09 4.71 -15.21
N PHE A 3 8.86 4.45 -14.15
CA PHE A 3 8.69 5.10 -12.84
C PHE A 3 8.89 6.63 -12.84
N ASN A 4 9.64 7.15 -13.82
CA ASN A 4 9.89 8.58 -13.98
C ASN A 4 9.00 9.20 -15.07
N ARG A 5 8.06 8.44 -15.65
CA ARG A 5 7.17 8.84 -16.75
C ARG A 5 7.91 9.53 -17.91
N THR A 6 9.14 9.07 -18.18
CA THR A 6 10.00 9.63 -19.21
C THR A 6 9.39 9.38 -20.59
N PRO A 7 9.24 10.40 -21.46
CA PRO A 7 8.78 10.19 -22.83
C PRO A 7 9.69 9.20 -23.58
N LEU A 8 9.08 8.25 -24.27
CA LEU A 8 9.78 7.21 -25.04
C LEU A 8 9.34 7.23 -26.51
N PRO A 9 10.23 6.86 -27.45
CA PRO A 9 9.87 6.50 -28.83
C PRO A 9 8.82 5.37 -28.90
N SER A 10 8.07 5.29 -30.01
CA SER A 10 6.91 4.39 -30.14
C SER A 10 7.24 2.90 -30.05
N ASP A 11 8.41 2.50 -30.54
CA ASP A 11 8.97 1.15 -30.41
C ASP A 11 9.24 0.79 -28.94
N LEU A 12 9.92 1.67 -28.20
CA LEU A 12 10.19 1.47 -26.77
C LEU A 12 8.94 1.51 -25.89
N ILE A 13 7.90 2.24 -26.30
CA ILE A 13 6.59 2.20 -25.63
C ILE A 13 5.96 0.80 -25.76
N ALA A 14 6.04 0.19 -26.95
CA ALA A 14 5.50 -1.15 -27.15
C ALA A 14 6.25 -2.19 -26.29
N ASP A 15 7.59 -2.11 -26.28
CA ASP A 15 8.43 -2.98 -25.44
C ASP A 15 8.13 -2.80 -23.95
N GLN A 16 7.97 -1.54 -23.50
CA GLN A 16 7.62 -1.26 -22.10
C GLN A 16 6.29 -1.93 -21.71
N LYS A 17 5.27 -1.89 -22.57
CA LYS A 17 3.99 -2.56 -22.29
C LYS A 17 4.15 -4.07 -22.15
N VAL A 18 4.94 -4.70 -23.02
CA VAL A 18 5.26 -6.14 -22.97
C VAL A 18 5.97 -6.51 -21.66
N LEU A 19 6.85 -5.66 -21.15
CA LEU A 19 7.55 -5.88 -19.88
C LEU A 19 6.66 -5.65 -18.65
N LEU A 20 5.77 -4.67 -18.70
CA LEU A 20 4.88 -4.34 -17.58
C LEU A 20 3.81 -5.41 -17.35
N GLU A 21 3.31 -6.05 -18.40
CA GLU A 21 2.25 -7.05 -18.29
C GLU A 21 2.56 -8.23 -17.34
N PRO A 22 3.72 -8.92 -17.42
CA PRO A 22 4.04 -10.00 -16.49
C PRO A 22 4.60 -9.52 -15.14
N SER A 23 4.96 -8.24 -15.02
CA SER A 23 5.75 -7.72 -13.89
C SER A 23 5.09 -7.94 -12.53
N ILE A 24 3.78 -7.68 -12.41
CA ILE A 24 3.04 -7.85 -11.16
C ILE A 24 3.04 -9.31 -10.71
N ARG A 25 2.83 -10.25 -11.64
CA ARG A 25 2.87 -11.68 -11.31
C ARG A 25 4.25 -12.13 -10.84
N LEU A 26 5.32 -11.60 -11.44
CA LEU A 26 6.69 -11.87 -11.02
C LEU A 26 6.99 -11.28 -9.63
N LEU A 27 6.51 -10.07 -9.36
CA LEU A 27 6.67 -9.42 -8.05
C LEU A 27 5.88 -10.14 -6.95
N HIS A 28 4.65 -10.60 -7.24
CA HIS A 28 3.89 -11.44 -6.32
C HIS A 28 4.65 -12.73 -5.98
N ALA A 29 5.22 -13.40 -6.98
CA ALA A 29 6.05 -14.59 -6.74
C ALA A 29 7.31 -14.26 -5.92
N LEU A 30 7.92 -13.09 -6.16
CA LEU A 30 9.05 -12.61 -5.37
C LEU A 30 8.67 -12.40 -3.90
N VAL A 31 7.52 -11.77 -3.62
CA VAL A 31 6.96 -11.63 -2.26
C VAL A 31 6.76 -12.99 -1.61
N ASP A 32 6.19 -13.96 -2.34
CA ASP A 32 5.93 -15.31 -1.83
C ASP A 32 7.24 -16.04 -1.47
N VAL A 33 8.29 -15.90 -2.28
CA VAL A 33 9.62 -16.47 -2.00
C VAL A 33 10.29 -15.79 -0.79
N ILE A 34 10.31 -14.46 -0.76
CA ILE A 34 10.95 -13.69 0.32
C ILE A 34 10.26 -13.97 1.66
N SER A 35 8.92 -13.95 1.66
CA SER A 35 8.14 -14.19 2.87
C SER A 35 8.28 -15.62 3.39
N SER A 36 8.44 -16.61 2.51
CA SER A 36 8.75 -18.00 2.89
C SER A 36 10.11 -18.13 3.59
N ASN A 37 11.05 -17.19 3.34
CA ASN A 37 12.33 -17.09 4.06
C ASN A 37 12.25 -16.26 5.35
N GLY A 38 11.07 -15.70 5.67
CA GLY A 38 10.86 -14.92 6.89
C GLY A 38 11.53 -13.53 6.87
N TRP A 39 11.85 -12.96 5.71
CA TRP A 39 12.49 -11.64 5.63
C TRP A 39 11.46 -10.53 5.47
N LEU A 40 11.36 -9.66 6.47
CA LEU A 40 10.31 -8.63 6.53
C LEU A 40 10.57 -7.48 5.54
N VAL A 41 11.68 -6.77 5.70
CA VAL A 41 12.02 -5.56 4.93
C VAL A 41 12.03 -5.85 3.42
N PRO A 42 12.68 -6.91 2.91
CA PRO A 42 12.65 -7.20 1.48
C PRO A 42 11.24 -7.56 0.98
N ALA A 43 10.37 -8.14 1.81
CA ALA A 43 9.00 -8.46 1.43
C ALA A 43 8.17 -7.17 1.30
N LEU A 44 8.26 -6.27 2.28
CA LEU A 44 7.61 -4.96 2.24
C LEU A 44 8.10 -4.13 1.05
N SER A 45 9.42 -4.12 0.79
CA SER A 45 9.98 -3.43 -0.39
C SER A 45 9.45 -4.03 -1.71
N ALA A 46 9.29 -5.34 -1.81
CA ALA A 46 8.71 -5.95 -3.01
C ALA A 46 7.23 -5.58 -3.20
N MET A 47 6.46 -5.39 -2.11
CA MET A 47 5.09 -4.88 -2.15
C MET A 47 5.05 -3.42 -2.63
N GLU A 48 5.93 -2.56 -2.10
CA GLU A 48 6.08 -1.17 -2.58
C GLU A 48 6.46 -1.09 -4.06
N ILE A 49 7.28 -2.01 -4.55
CA ILE A 49 7.63 -2.08 -5.98
C ILE A 49 6.39 -2.45 -6.82
N CYS A 50 5.46 -3.26 -6.31
CA CYS A 50 4.19 -3.51 -7.00
C CYS A 50 3.43 -2.20 -7.21
N GLN A 51 3.27 -1.40 -6.15
CA GLN A 51 2.60 -0.10 -6.21
C GLN A 51 3.30 0.85 -7.19
N ALA A 52 4.64 0.90 -7.14
CA ALA A 52 5.47 1.71 -8.05
C ALA A 52 5.24 1.35 -9.53
N VAL A 53 5.13 0.05 -9.83
CA VAL A 53 4.86 -0.46 -11.18
C VAL A 53 3.46 -0.10 -11.64
N VAL A 54 2.46 -0.28 -10.79
CA VAL A 54 1.06 0.03 -11.13
C VAL A 54 0.87 1.53 -11.37
N GLN A 55 1.46 2.39 -10.51
CA GLN A 55 1.24 3.84 -10.53
C GLN A 55 2.29 4.62 -11.33
N ALA A 56 3.29 3.92 -11.89
CA ALA A 56 4.40 4.50 -12.63
C ALA A 56 5.06 5.64 -11.85
N MET A 57 5.52 5.34 -10.63
CA MET A 57 6.16 6.32 -9.75
C MET A 57 7.31 5.71 -8.95
N THR A 58 8.29 6.52 -8.58
CA THR A 58 9.41 6.09 -7.75
C THR A 58 9.02 6.13 -6.27
N THR A 59 9.06 4.97 -5.61
CA THR A 59 8.83 4.77 -4.17
C THR A 59 10.15 4.67 -3.40
N ALA A 60 10.08 4.63 -2.07
CA ALA A 60 11.26 4.48 -1.21
C ALA A 60 12.08 3.21 -1.55
N ALA A 61 11.41 2.07 -1.78
CA ALA A 61 12.06 0.83 -2.21
C ALA A 61 12.90 0.95 -3.49
N LEU A 62 12.57 1.86 -4.40
CA LEU A 62 13.29 2.07 -5.66
C LEU A 62 14.28 3.24 -5.62
N GLY A 63 14.22 4.07 -4.59
CA GLY A 63 14.91 5.35 -4.58
C GLY A 63 16.39 5.31 -4.22
N GLY A 64 16.83 4.34 -3.40
CA GLY A 64 18.16 4.44 -2.78
C GLY A 64 18.34 5.73 -1.98
N GLY A 65 19.49 5.89 -1.31
CA GLY A 65 19.68 6.98 -0.33
C GLY A 65 19.57 8.43 -0.86
N ASN A 66 19.43 8.64 -2.18
CA ASN A 66 19.43 9.96 -2.82
C ASN A 66 18.26 10.23 -3.79
N ALA A 67 17.36 9.27 -4.11
CA ALA A 67 16.23 9.61 -4.97
C ALA A 67 15.07 10.20 -4.17
N THR A 68 14.57 11.33 -4.64
CA THR A 68 13.38 11.96 -4.09
C THR A 68 12.17 11.08 -4.36
N GLN A 69 11.58 10.52 -3.30
CA GLN A 69 10.30 9.81 -3.37
C GLN A 69 9.25 10.70 -4.02
N CYS A 70 8.49 10.15 -4.98
CA CYS A 70 7.39 10.87 -5.58
C CYS A 70 6.26 11.04 -4.54
N SER A 71 5.66 12.23 -4.47
CA SER A 71 4.45 12.42 -3.65
C SER A 71 3.34 11.49 -4.14
N ALA A 72 2.61 10.89 -3.21
CA ALA A 72 1.45 10.03 -3.49
C ALA A 72 0.39 10.77 -4.34
N LEU A 73 0.30 12.09 -4.23
CA LEU A 73 -0.60 12.94 -5.02
C LEU A 73 -0.34 12.85 -6.54
N LYS A 74 0.87 12.50 -6.98
CA LYS A 74 1.19 12.30 -8.42
C LYS A 74 0.48 11.09 -9.05
N GLN A 75 -0.19 10.26 -8.26
CA GLN A 75 -1.08 9.21 -8.78
C GLN A 75 -2.36 9.82 -9.38
N LEU A 76 -2.79 10.99 -8.90
CA LEU A 76 -3.98 11.67 -9.39
C LEU A 76 -3.69 12.33 -10.75
N PRO A 77 -4.68 12.34 -11.66
CA PRO A 77 -4.53 13.02 -12.93
C PRO A 77 -4.40 14.53 -12.71
N HIS A 78 -3.65 15.21 -13.58
CA HIS A 78 -3.46 16.67 -13.58
C HIS A 78 -2.73 17.25 -12.35
N PHE A 79 -2.19 16.42 -11.46
CA PHE A 79 -1.31 16.86 -10.36
C PHE A 79 0.12 17.10 -10.87
N THR A 80 0.44 18.37 -11.15
CA THR A 80 1.79 18.82 -11.51
C THR A 80 2.65 19.00 -10.26
N ASP A 81 3.96 19.19 -10.45
CA ASP A 81 4.89 19.46 -9.35
C ASP A 81 4.48 20.71 -8.56
N GLU A 82 4.03 21.76 -9.24
CA GLU A 82 3.59 23.01 -8.60
C GLU A 82 2.34 22.78 -7.73
N LEU A 83 1.39 21.97 -8.20
CA LEU A 83 0.18 21.66 -7.44
C LEU A 83 0.49 20.80 -6.21
N VAL A 84 1.45 19.88 -6.33
CA VAL A 84 1.93 19.06 -5.20
C VAL A 84 2.63 19.91 -4.15
N GLU A 85 3.45 20.88 -4.56
CA GLU A 85 4.08 21.82 -3.63
C GLU A 85 3.04 22.67 -2.88
N GLN A 86 2.04 23.19 -3.59
CA GLN A 86 0.92 23.91 -2.96
C GLN A 86 0.11 23.04 -1.99
N ALA A 87 -0.14 21.79 -2.35
CA ALA A 87 -0.83 20.84 -1.47
C ALA A 87 -0.04 20.63 -0.16
N LYS A 88 1.27 20.45 -0.26
CA LYS A 88 2.16 20.32 0.91
C LYS A 88 2.19 21.56 1.78
N GLU A 89 2.20 22.76 1.21
CA GLU A 89 2.10 24.01 1.97
C GLU A 89 0.78 24.13 2.75
N MET A 90 -0.26 23.45 2.27
CA MET A 90 -1.57 23.35 2.93
C MET A 90 -1.70 22.14 3.85
N GLY A 91 -0.61 21.39 4.08
CA GLY A 91 -0.59 20.22 4.97
C GLY A 91 -1.22 18.96 4.37
N VAL A 92 -1.30 18.85 3.04
CA VAL A 92 -1.80 17.67 2.33
C VAL A 92 -0.63 16.90 1.75
N ASP A 93 -0.31 15.75 2.35
CA ASP A 93 0.82 14.93 1.93
C ASP A 93 0.41 13.78 0.99
N ASP A 94 -0.81 13.26 1.16
CA ASP A 94 -1.34 12.14 0.39
C ASP A 94 -2.79 12.32 -0.09
N ILE A 95 -3.33 11.28 -0.75
CA ILE A 95 -4.68 11.30 -1.33
C ILE A 95 -5.75 11.23 -0.24
N PHE A 96 -5.46 10.59 0.89
CA PHE A 96 -6.39 10.54 2.02
C PHE A 96 -6.56 11.92 2.65
N ASP A 97 -5.46 12.67 2.84
CA ASP A 97 -5.50 14.06 3.31
C ASP A 97 -6.31 14.94 2.34
N LEU A 98 -6.11 14.78 1.03
CA LEU A 98 -6.85 15.53 0.01
C LEU A 98 -8.37 15.27 0.08
N MET A 99 -8.77 14.01 0.32
CA MET A 99 -10.17 13.63 0.44
C MET A 99 -10.82 14.19 1.71
N ASN A 100 -10.05 14.27 2.81
CA ASN A 100 -10.53 14.76 4.10
C ASN A 100 -10.34 16.28 4.29
N MET A 101 -9.65 16.96 3.37
CA MET A 101 -9.49 18.40 3.40
C MET A 101 -10.83 19.15 3.30
N ASP A 102 -10.92 20.26 4.02
CA ASP A 102 -12.06 21.17 3.99
C ASP A 102 -12.41 21.60 2.57
N GLU A 103 -13.70 21.66 2.26
CA GLU A 103 -14.21 21.96 0.91
C GLU A 103 -13.63 23.27 0.35
N LYS A 104 -13.58 24.32 1.18
CA LYS A 104 -13.04 25.63 0.78
C LYS A 104 -11.54 25.59 0.45
N GLU A 105 -10.78 24.80 1.19
CA GLU A 105 -9.34 24.66 0.98
C GLU A 105 -9.06 23.84 -0.27
N ARG A 106 -9.82 22.76 -0.47
CA ARG A 106 -9.78 21.92 -1.66
C ARG A 106 -10.16 22.70 -2.93
N GLU A 107 -11.20 23.54 -2.87
CA GLU A 107 -11.56 24.43 -3.98
C GLU A 107 -10.44 25.43 -4.31
N LYS A 108 -9.76 25.96 -3.29
CA LYS A 108 -8.62 26.87 -3.46
C LYS A 108 -7.44 26.15 -4.12
N LEU A 109 -7.11 24.95 -3.65
CA LEU A 109 -6.02 24.13 -4.18
C LEU A 109 -6.28 23.73 -5.64
N LEU A 110 -7.48 23.23 -5.93
CA LEU A 110 -7.83 22.71 -7.24
C LEU A 110 -8.32 23.78 -8.24
N LYS A 111 -8.35 25.05 -7.84
CA LYS A 111 -8.75 26.19 -8.68
C LYS A 111 -8.08 26.25 -10.06
N PRO A 112 -6.79 25.87 -10.24
CA PRO A 112 -6.17 25.86 -11.56
C PRO A 112 -6.77 24.86 -12.55
N LEU A 113 -7.53 23.87 -12.08
CA LEU A 113 -8.09 22.79 -12.90
C LEU A 113 -9.44 23.17 -13.51
N THR A 114 -9.68 22.71 -14.74
CA THR A 114 -10.98 22.86 -15.41
C THR A 114 -12.04 21.91 -14.83
N PRO A 115 -13.35 22.17 -15.03
CA PRO A 115 -14.41 21.28 -14.56
C PRO A 115 -14.27 19.82 -15.03
N SER A 116 -13.72 19.59 -16.24
CA SER A 116 -13.45 18.23 -16.73
C SER A 116 -12.32 17.56 -15.96
N GLN A 117 -11.23 18.30 -15.68
CA GLN A 117 -10.08 17.78 -14.94
C GLN A 117 -10.44 17.51 -13.47
N LEU A 118 -11.27 18.35 -12.86
CA LEU A 118 -11.81 18.11 -11.51
C LEU A 118 -12.60 16.80 -11.47
N LYS A 119 -13.36 16.50 -12.53
CA LYS A 119 -14.10 15.24 -12.63
C LYS A 119 -13.18 14.03 -12.74
N ASP A 120 -12.07 14.15 -13.46
CA ASP A 120 -11.05 13.09 -13.55
C ASP A 120 -10.39 12.85 -12.18
N VAL A 121 -10.03 13.92 -11.47
CA VAL A 121 -9.44 13.86 -10.12
C VAL A 121 -10.42 13.22 -9.14
N ALA A 122 -11.70 13.63 -9.15
CA ALA A 122 -12.72 13.06 -8.30
C ALA A 122 -12.91 11.57 -8.57
N LYS A 123 -12.95 11.17 -9.85
CA LYS A 123 -13.04 9.75 -10.23
C LYS A 123 -11.84 8.94 -9.73
N ALA A 124 -10.61 9.47 -9.88
CA ALA A 124 -9.41 8.78 -9.39
C ALA A 124 -9.37 8.71 -7.85
N SER A 125 -9.75 9.79 -7.17
CA SER A 125 -9.78 9.86 -5.70
C SER A 125 -10.80 8.89 -5.12
N ASN A 126 -11.99 8.78 -5.71
CA ASN A 126 -13.00 7.81 -5.28
C ASN A 126 -12.55 6.34 -5.43
N ARG A 127 -11.58 6.07 -6.33
CA ARG A 127 -10.99 4.73 -6.49
C ARG A 127 -9.83 4.43 -5.54
N TYR A 128 -9.33 5.44 -4.84
CA TYR A 128 -8.31 5.26 -3.84
C TYR A 128 -8.89 4.51 -2.62
N PRO A 129 -8.20 3.48 -2.11
CA PRO A 129 -8.76 2.63 -1.08
C PRO A 129 -8.73 3.31 0.29
N VAL A 130 -9.89 3.37 0.94
CA VAL A 130 -10.02 3.71 2.36
C VAL A 130 -10.49 2.46 3.09
N VAL A 131 -9.58 1.84 3.84
CA VAL A 131 -9.84 0.59 4.57
C VAL A 131 -9.70 0.85 6.06
N ASN A 132 -10.76 0.59 6.82
CA ASN A 132 -10.72 0.57 8.27
C ASN A 132 -10.21 -0.79 8.74
N VAL A 133 -9.29 -0.80 9.70
CA VAL A 133 -8.66 -2.02 10.21
C VAL A 133 -8.87 -2.13 11.72
N GLU A 134 -9.49 -3.23 12.12
CA GLU A 134 -9.57 -3.64 13.51
C GLU A 134 -8.84 -4.97 13.68
N PHE A 135 -8.09 -5.15 14.77
CA PHE A 135 -7.41 -6.41 15.02
C PHE A 135 -7.42 -6.82 16.49
N GLN A 136 -7.42 -8.13 16.69
CA GLN A 136 -7.36 -8.76 18.00
C GLN A 136 -6.35 -9.90 17.98
N VAL A 137 -5.48 -9.93 18.99
CA VAL A 137 -4.51 -11.02 19.20
C VAL A 137 -5.05 -11.94 20.29
N SER A 138 -5.00 -13.26 20.06
CA SER A 138 -5.57 -14.28 20.95
C SER A 138 -5.04 -14.19 22.39
N LYS A 139 -3.75 -13.88 22.54
CA LYS A 139 -3.07 -13.77 23.84
C LYS A 139 -1.91 -12.77 23.74
N LYS A 140 -1.82 -11.85 24.70
CA LYS A 140 -0.79 -10.81 24.75
C LYS A 140 0.13 -10.92 25.97
N ASP A 141 -0.35 -11.48 27.07
CA ASP A 141 0.40 -11.67 28.31
C ASP A 141 0.51 -13.17 28.65
N ASP A 142 1.53 -13.52 29.43
CA ASP A 142 1.81 -14.89 29.89
C ASP A 142 1.90 -15.92 28.76
N VAL A 143 2.42 -15.49 27.61
CA VAL A 143 2.60 -16.36 26.42
C VAL A 143 3.76 -17.31 26.67
N LEU A 144 3.57 -18.60 26.40
CA LEU A 144 4.64 -19.58 26.51
C LEU A 144 5.61 -19.45 25.32
N PRO A 145 6.90 -19.76 25.50
CA PRO A 145 7.83 -19.90 24.38
C PRO A 145 7.26 -20.86 23.32
N ASN A 146 7.37 -20.50 22.04
CA ASN A 146 6.86 -21.29 20.90
C ASN A 146 5.33 -21.53 20.89
N GLU A 147 4.57 -20.77 21.69
CA GLU A 147 3.10 -20.83 21.64
C GLU A 147 2.60 -20.25 20.30
N ASN A 148 1.68 -20.97 19.66
CA ASN A 148 1.05 -20.50 18.42
C ASN A 148 -0.02 -19.43 18.76
N LEU A 149 0.20 -18.21 18.28
CA LEU A 149 -0.69 -17.06 18.46
C LEU A 149 -1.54 -16.84 17.21
N GLN A 150 -2.72 -16.29 17.41
CA GLN A 150 -3.62 -15.89 16.33
C GLN A 150 -3.87 -14.40 16.38
N CYS A 151 -3.69 -13.73 15.23
CA CYS A 151 -4.11 -12.34 15.02
C CYS A 151 -5.30 -12.35 14.06
N THR A 152 -6.48 -12.05 14.58
CA THR A 152 -7.70 -11.89 13.78
C THR A 152 -7.86 -10.43 13.41
N VAL A 153 -7.92 -10.15 12.12
CA VAL A 153 -8.04 -8.82 11.54
C VAL A 153 -9.39 -8.72 10.83
N THR A 154 -10.17 -7.70 11.17
CA THR A 154 -11.40 -7.32 10.48
C THR A 154 -11.11 -6.07 9.66
N LEU A 155 -11.37 -6.18 8.37
CA LEU A 155 -11.17 -5.12 7.39
C LEU A 155 -12.53 -4.65 6.91
N GLU A 156 -12.77 -3.36 6.97
CA GLU A 156 -14.00 -2.72 6.51
C GLU A 156 -13.71 -1.70 5.42
N ARG A 157 -14.49 -1.75 4.35
CA ARG A 157 -14.36 -0.84 3.20
C ARG A 157 -15.74 -0.52 2.65
N ASP A 158 -15.91 0.72 2.20
CA ASP A 158 -17.08 1.05 1.37
C ASP A 158 -16.93 0.40 -0.02
N CYS A 159 -17.82 -0.55 -0.32
CA CYS A 159 -17.89 -1.25 -1.59
C CYS A 159 -18.99 -0.70 -2.52
N ALA A 160 -19.36 0.58 -2.41
CA ALA A 160 -20.21 1.24 -3.39
C ALA A 160 -19.64 1.12 -4.83
N GLU A 161 -20.49 1.18 -5.85
CA GLU A 161 -20.04 1.07 -7.26
C GLU A 161 -19.04 2.17 -7.66
N GLU A 162 -19.12 3.33 -7.02
CA GLU A 162 -18.23 4.46 -7.29
C GLU A 162 -16.81 4.21 -6.76
N THR A 163 -16.68 3.44 -5.68
CA THR A 163 -15.41 3.08 -5.01
C THR A 163 -14.88 1.71 -5.42
N SER A 164 -15.72 0.85 -6.02
CA SER A 164 -15.42 -0.55 -6.35
C SER A 164 -15.16 -0.81 -7.82
N GLY A 165 -14.18 -1.64 -8.12
CA GLY A 165 -13.81 -2.11 -9.46
C GLY A 165 -12.32 -1.90 -9.73
N ALA A 166 -11.93 -1.93 -11.01
CA ALA A 166 -10.54 -1.87 -11.39
C ALA A 166 -9.79 -0.64 -10.85
N VAL A 167 -8.52 -0.87 -10.55
CA VAL A 167 -7.57 0.12 -10.07
C VAL A 167 -7.45 1.26 -11.10
N TYR A 168 -7.46 2.51 -10.61
CA TYR A 168 -7.09 3.65 -11.44
C TYR A 168 -5.58 3.65 -11.67
N ALA A 169 -5.14 3.12 -12.81
CA ALA A 169 -3.73 2.97 -13.19
C ALA A 169 -3.52 3.36 -14.67
N PRO A 170 -3.54 4.66 -15.02
CA PRO A 170 -3.50 5.11 -16.42
C PRO A 170 -2.20 4.77 -17.16
N TYR A 171 -1.12 4.46 -16.43
CA TYR A 171 0.18 4.11 -16.98
C TYR A 171 0.42 2.59 -17.04
N PHE A 172 -0.49 1.78 -16.49
CA PHE A 172 -0.39 0.33 -16.53
C PHE A 172 -1.19 -0.22 -17.73
N PRO A 173 -0.63 -1.15 -18.53
CA PRO A 173 -1.21 -1.53 -19.82
C PRO A 173 -2.45 -2.44 -19.73
N ARG A 174 -2.76 -2.97 -18.55
CA ARG A 174 -3.84 -3.93 -18.32
C ARG A 174 -4.77 -3.42 -17.24
N GLU A 175 -6.04 -3.79 -17.34
CA GLU A 175 -6.96 -3.66 -16.22
C GLU A 175 -6.49 -4.55 -15.07
N LYS A 176 -6.56 -4.03 -13.84
CA LYS A 176 -6.04 -4.69 -12.65
C LYS A 176 -7.04 -4.57 -11.52
N GLU A 177 -7.28 -5.69 -10.86
CA GLU A 177 -7.96 -5.74 -9.57
C GLU A 177 -6.95 -5.55 -8.43
N GLU A 178 -7.42 -4.89 -7.38
CA GLU A 178 -6.63 -4.58 -6.20
C GLU A 178 -6.41 -5.84 -5.34
N GLN A 179 -5.18 -6.03 -4.87
CA GLN A 179 -4.85 -7.09 -3.91
C GLN A 179 -4.12 -6.51 -2.71
N TRP A 180 -4.30 -7.16 -1.57
CA TRP A 180 -3.71 -6.77 -0.30
C TRP A 180 -2.93 -7.90 0.31
N TRP A 181 -1.95 -7.54 1.13
CA TRP A 181 -1.30 -8.43 2.08
C TRP A 181 -1.56 -7.94 3.50
N LEU A 182 -1.94 -8.87 4.37
CA LEU A 182 -1.76 -8.71 5.80
C LEU A 182 -0.45 -9.38 6.19
N VAL A 183 0.42 -8.65 6.88
CA VAL A 183 1.73 -9.13 7.32
C VAL A 183 1.87 -8.89 8.83
N VAL A 184 2.28 -9.91 9.58
CA VAL A 184 2.75 -9.74 10.96
C VAL A 184 4.25 -9.91 10.95
N GLY A 185 4.97 -8.95 11.49
CA GLY A 185 6.43 -8.98 11.54
C GLY A 185 7.03 -8.26 12.74
N ARG A 186 8.31 -8.52 12.98
CA ARG A 186 9.13 -7.85 14.00
C ARG A 186 10.15 -6.98 13.30
N ALA A 187 9.94 -5.66 13.36
CA ALA A 187 10.82 -4.69 12.71
C ALA A 187 12.27 -4.73 13.24
N SER A 188 12.43 -4.93 14.56
CA SER A 188 13.75 -4.93 15.21
C SER A 188 14.66 -6.07 14.76
N SER A 189 14.09 -7.22 14.39
CA SER A 189 14.83 -8.41 13.94
C SER A 189 14.67 -8.69 12.45
N ASN A 190 14.03 -7.78 11.70
CA ASN A 190 13.73 -7.96 10.28
C ASN A 190 13.05 -9.31 9.96
N SER A 191 12.17 -9.78 10.86
CA SER A 191 11.58 -11.11 10.78
C SER A 191 10.10 -11.02 10.45
N LEU A 192 9.69 -11.71 9.39
CA LEU A 192 8.29 -11.89 8.99
C LEU A 192 7.76 -13.13 9.69
N ALA A 193 6.69 -12.97 10.46
CA ALA A 193 6.10 -14.02 11.29
C ALA A 193 4.88 -14.68 10.62
N ALA A 194 4.05 -13.89 9.93
CA ALA A 194 2.94 -14.41 9.12
C ALA A 194 2.61 -13.46 7.97
N ILE A 195 2.06 -14.03 6.90
CA ILE A 195 1.58 -13.29 5.74
C ILE A 195 0.31 -13.94 5.18
N LYS A 196 -0.63 -13.13 4.68
CA LYS A 196 -1.77 -13.62 3.92
C LYS A 196 -2.17 -12.62 2.85
N ARG A 197 -2.27 -13.09 1.61
CA ARG A 197 -2.80 -12.30 0.47
C ARG A 197 -4.32 -12.45 0.39
N LEU A 198 -5.02 -11.36 0.08
CA LEU A 198 -6.48 -11.30 0.00
C LEU A 198 -6.97 -10.22 -0.97
N SER A 199 -8.26 -10.28 -1.31
CA SER A 199 -8.99 -9.25 -2.06
C SER A 199 -10.18 -8.77 -1.24
N LEU A 200 -10.43 -7.45 -1.23
CA LEU A 200 -11.46 -6.80 -0.43
C LEU A 200 -12.73 -6.55 -1.26
N ASN A 201 -13.39 -7.63 -1.68
CA ASN A 201 -14.57 -7.57 -2.55
C ASN A 201 -15.90 -7.49 -1.77
N LYS A 202 -15.83 -7.41 -0.43
CA LYS A 202 -16.99 -7.39 0.47
C LYS A 202 -16.82 -6.23 1.45
N PRO A 203 -17.93 -5.61 1.91
CA PRO A 203 -17.86 -4.50 2.85
C PRO A 203 -17.08 -4.83 4.13
N THR A 204 -17.19 -6.07 4.61
CA THR A 204 -16.45 -6.56 5.77
C THR A 204 -15.77 -7.88 5.42
N THR A 205 -14.48 -7.99 5.72
CA THR A 205 -13.67 -9.20 5.52
C THR A 205 -12.86 -9.48 6.78
N THR A 206 -13.08 -10.64 7.41
CA THR A 206 -12.31 -11.08 8.59
C THR A 206 -11.32 -12.16 8.20
N VAL A 207 -10.06 -11.99 8.62
CA VAL A 207 -8.95 -12.89 8.32
C VAL A 207 -8.14 -13.15 9.58
N THR A 208 -7.86 -14.42 9.87
CA THR A 208 -6.94 -14.82 10.94
C THR A 208 -5.57 -15.20 10.36
N LEU A 209 -4.53 -14.64 10.95
CA LEU A 209 -3.11 -14.98 10.75
C LEU A 209 -2.65 -15.79 11.96
N SER A 210 -1.87 -16.85 11.73
CA SER A 210 -1.26 -17.65 12.79
C SER A 210 0.26 -17.52 12.74
N PHE A 211 0.90 -17.31 13.89
CA PHE A 211 2.33 -17.15 14.00
C PHE A 211 2.83 -17.62 15.36
N GLU A 212 4.10 -18.00 15.43
CA GLU A 212 4.72 -18.53 16.64
C GLU A 212 5.33 -17.42 17.50
N ALA A 213 5.13 -17.50 18.81
CA ALA A 213 5.77 -16.62 19.77
C ALA A 213 7.28 -16.92 19.87
N PRO A 214 8.13 -15.93 20.17
CA PRO A 214 9.57 -16.16 20.24
C PRO A 214 9.95 -17.08 21.40
N GLU A 215 11.06 -17.80 21.26
CA GLU A 215 11.62 -18.64 22.33
C GLU A 215 12.14 -17.85 23.55
N THR A 216 12.38 -16.56 23.35
CA THR A 216 13.03 -15.71 24.35
C THR A 216 12.00 -15.14 25.31
N ASP A 217 12.34 -15.14 26.60
CA ASP A 217 11.52 -14.50 27.62
C ASP A 217 11.51 -12.97 27.46
N GLY A 218 10.38 -12.35 27.77
CA GLY A 218 10.26 -10.89 27.84
C GLY A 218 9.28 -10.28 26.85
N LYS A 219 9.45 -8.98 26.61
CA LYS A 219 8.53 -8.16 25.80
C LYS A 219 9.00 -8.12 24.34
N HIS A 220 8.15 -8.59 23.43
CA HIS A 220 8.39 -8.58 21.99
C HIS A 220 7.40 -7.66 21.28
N SER A 221 7.93 -6.67 20.56
CA SER A 221 7.12 -5.75 19.76
C SER A 221 6.95 -6.29 18.34
N TYR A 222 5.70 -6.40 17.94
CA TYR A 222 5.25 -6.80 16.61
C TYR A 222 4.56 -5.62 15.92
N VAL A 223 4.45 -5.73 14.61
CA VAL A 223 3.72 -4.80 13.77
C VAL A 223 2.85 -5.61 12.82
N LEU A 224 1.56 -5.26 12.77
CA LEU A 224 0.63 -5.68 11.72
C LEU A 224 0.68 -4.65 10.60
N TYR A 225 1.01 -5.08 9.39
CA TYR A 225 1.01 -4.27 8.18
C TYR A 225 -0.18 -4.68 7.31
N LEU A 226 -0.92 -3.70 6.82
CA LEU A 226 -1.83 -3.85 5.69
C LEU A 226 -1.16 -3.17 4.48
N MET A 227 -0.75 -3.96 3.50
CA MET A 227 -0.02 -3.48 2.33
C MET A 227 -0.85 -3.70 1.07
N GLY A 228 -1.09 -2.64 0.29
CA GLY A 228 -1.74 -2.73 -1.01
C GLY A 228 -0.72 -3.02 -2.12
N ASP A 229 -1.16 -3.59 -3.24
CA ASP A 229 -0.28 -3.86 -4.39
C ASP A 229 -0.39 -2.84 -5.53
N SER A 230 -1.25 -1.83 -5.34
CA SER A 230 -1.76 -1.00 -6.43
C SER A 230 -1.63 0.51 -6.23
N TYR A 231 -1.73 0.99 -4.99
CA TYR A 231 -1.70 2.43 -4.68
C TYR A 231 -0.60 2.70 -3.66
N VAL A 232 0.05 3.86 -3.80
CA VAL A 232 1.07 4.35 -2.88
C VAL A 232 0.40 5.22 -1.82
N GLY A 233 0.78 5.04 -0.54
CA GLY A 233 0.25 5.80 0.60
C GLY A 233 -1.02 5.20 1.22
N GLY A 234 -1.48 4.05 0.74
CA GLY A 234 -2.64 3.34 1.29
C GLY A 234 -2.29 2.30 2.36
N ASP A 235 -1.00 2.16 2.66
CA ASP A 235 -0.48 1.16 3.58
C ASP A 235 -0.65 1.61 5.04
N GLN A 236 -0.95 0.67 5.94
CA GLN A 236 -1.23 0.95 7.35
C GLN A 236 -0.43 0.03 8.27
N GLU A 237 0.04 0.58 9.39
CA GLU A 237 0.86 -0.14 10.38
C GLU A 237 0.30 -0.04 11.79
N TYR A 238 0.17 -1.18 12.47
CA TYR A 238 -0.32 -1.24 13.84
C TYR A 238 0.65 -1.98 14.75
N LYS A 239 1.24 -1.25 15.70
CA LYS A 239 2.18 -1.80 16.67
C LYS A 239 1.44 -2.49 17.80
N PHE A 240 1.89 -3.67 18.20
CA PHE A 240 1.40 -4.35 19.39
C PHE A 240 2.53 -5.12 20.07
N ASP A 241 2.35 -5.37 21.36
CA ASP A 241 3.33 -6.08 22.17
C ASP A 241 2.79 -7.42 22.65
N VAL A 242 3.67 -8.41 22.70
CA VAL A 242 3.43 -9.73 23.29
C VAL A 242 4.49 -9.97 24.37
N ARG A 243 4.07 -10.42 25.54
CA ARG A 243 4.95 -10.76 26.65
C ARG A 243 5.04 -12.28 26.80
N VAL A 244 6.21 -12.82 26.48
CA VAL A 244 6.55 -14.23 26.69
C VAL A 244 7.02 -14.40 28.13
N ARG A 245 6.57 -15.48 28.78
CA ARG A 245 6.99 -15.92 30.11
C ARG A 245 7.29 -17.42 30.10
N SER A 246 8.52 -17.77 30.47
CA SER A 246 8.95 -19.17 30.71
C SER A 246 8.61 -19.64 32.13
#